data_AF-A0A6N8FUX2-F1
#
_entry.id   AF-A0A6N8FUX2-F1
#
_cell.length_a   1.000
_cell.length_b   1.000
_cell.length_c   1.000
_cell.angle_alpha   90.00
_cell.angle_beta   90.00
_cell.angle_gamma   90.00
#
_symmetry.space_group_name_H-M   'P 1'
#
loop_
_entity.id
_entity.type
_entity.pdbx_description
1 polymer ?
#
loop_
_entity_poly.entity_id
_entity_poly.type
_entity_poly.pdbx_seq_one_letter_code
_entity_poly.pdbx_strand_id
1 'polypeptide(L)'
;MEVDITEFRNWLTFSLTFFGGYIALKTYLNNQKQRKLENSFRIILMFRKSLHEGDIQAWEKIFHATSESVGAERGHFVEIIDDESRQIPLSYLFSEGAPDNGAVGRMADLFELISSEVLNKTVEFRVVYFQLGQLMDTTYYWLRFIDNPYEEYTSFLEKHYPCFTRLYNKHQIDEKWAKRMYAYIG
;
A
#
# COMPACT_ATOMS: atom_id res chain seq x y z
N MET A 1 -24.87 5.22 63.73
CA MET A 1 -23.92 4.81 62.67
C MET A 1 -23.71 6.05 61.80
N GLU A 2 -22.91 7.00 62.30
CA GLU A 2 -22.52 8.17 61.51
C GLU A 2 -21.52 7.69 60.48
N VAL A 3 -21.94 7.65 59.22
CA VAL A 3 -20.99 7.53 58.11
C VAL A 3 -20.14 8.79 58.17
N ASP A 4 -18.84 8.64 58.38
CA ASP A 4 -17.89 9.74 58.41
C ASP A 4 -17.95 10.45 57.05
N ILE A 5 -18.45 11.69 57.04
CA ILE A 5 -18.61 12.53 55.85
C ILE A 5 -17.28 12.62 55.08
N THR A 6 -16.16 12.51 55.78
CA THR A 6 -14.81 12.48 55.22
C THR A 6 -14.56 11.22 54.38
N GLU A 7 -15.00 10.06 54.87
CA GLU A 7 -14.87 8.78 54.18
C GLU A 7 -15.73 8.75 52.92
N PHE A 8 -16.97 9.24 53.01
CA PHE A 8 -17.85 9.38 51.84
C PHE A 8 -17.23 10.31 50.77
N ARG A 9 -16.68 11.46 51.19
CA ARG A 9 -16.00 12.38 50.27
C ARG A 9 -14.80 11.73 49.59
N ASN A 10 -13.98 10.97 50.33
CA ASN A 10 -12.81 10.31 49.77
C ASN A 10 -13.20 9.24 48.74
N TRP A 11 -14.24 8.44 49.03
CA TRP A 11 -14.79 7.48 48.08
C TRP A 11 -15.38 8.14 46.83
N LEU A 12 -16.05 9.28 46.99
CA LEU A 12 -16.58 10.06 45.87
C LEU A 12 -15.44 10.60 44.99
N THR A 13 -14.40 11.19 45.59
CA THR A 13 -13.21 11.67 44.85
C THR A 13 -12.51 10.53 44.13
N PHE A 14 -12.29 9.39 44.80
CA PHE A 14 -11.69 8.22 44.18
C PHE A 14 -12.50 7.73 42.97
N SER A 15 -13.83 7.65 43.12
CA SER A 15 -14.73 7.25 42.04
C SER A 15 -14.64 8.20 40.85
N LEU A 16 -14.70 9.52 41.09
CA LEU A 16 -14.58 10.53 40.04
C LEU A 16 -13.22 10.46 39.32
N THR A 17 -12.12 10.29 40.05
CA THR A 17 -10.78 10.13 39.47
C THR A 17 -10.69 8.86 38.62
N PHE A 18 -11.23 7.73 39.10
CA PHE A 18 -11.23 6.47 38.36
C PHE A 18 -12.04 6.57 37.06
N PHE A 19 -13.27 7.08 37.12
CA PHE A 19 -14.11 7.27 35.93
C PHE A 19 -13.52 8.30 34.97
N GLY A 20 -12.96 9.40 35.47
CA GLY A 20 -12.27 10.41 34.67
C GLY A 20 -11.07 9.83 33.93
N GLY A 21 -10.23 9.04 34.63
CA GLY A 21 -9.10 8.33 34.02
C GLY A 21 -9.53 7.33 32.95
N TYR A 22 -10.58 6.56 33.22
CA TYR A 22 -11.13 5.60 32.23
C TYR A 22 -11.68 6.30 30.98
N ILE A 23 -12.43 7.39 31.14
CA ILE A 23 -12.95 8.19 30.02
C ILE A 23 -11.80 8.80 29.22
N ALA A 24 -10.79 9.37 29.89
CA ALA A 24 -9.61 9.94 29.24
C ALA A 24 -8.86 8.89 28.41
N LEU A 25 -8.61 7.71 28.98
CA LEU A 25 -7.96 6.60 28.27
C LEU A 25 -8.76 6.15 27.05
N LYS A 26 -10.07 5.93 27.21
CA LYS A 26 -10.96 5.53 26.11
C LYS A 26 -10.98 6.58 25.00
N THR A 27 -11.01 7.86 25.38
CA THR A 27 -11.00 8.99 24.44
C THR A 27 -9.68 9.06 23.67
N TYR A 28 -8.55 8.88 24.36
CA TYR A 28 -7.23 8.83 23.75
C TYR A 28 -7.14 7.70 22.71
N LEU A 29 -7.57 6.48 23.06
CA LEU A 29 -7.56 5.34 22.14
C LEU A 29 -8.46 5.56 20.92
N ASN A 30 -9.63 6.15 21.11
CA ASN A 30 -10.54 6.48 20.01
C ASN A 30 -9.98 7.56 19.09
N ASN A 31 -9.37 8.61 19.67
CA ASN A 31 -8.73 9.68 18.91
C ASN A 31 -7.54 9.16 18.09
N GLN A 32 -6.72 8.26 18.65
CA GLN A 32 -5.65 7.58 17.92
C GLN A 32 -6.18 6.78 16.72
N LYS A 33 -7.25 6.00 16.91
CA LYS A 33 -7.90 5.26 15.82
C LYS A 33 -8.44 6.20 14.73
N GLN A 34 -9.08 7.29 15.12
CA GLN A 34 -9.62 8.28 14.20
C GLN A 34 -8.51 8.94 13.37
N ARG A 35 -7.42 9.37 14.00
CA ARG A 35 -6.25 9.94 13.31
C ARG A 35 -5.65 8.97 12.32
N LYS A 36 -5.51 7.70 12.69
CA LYS A 36 -4.99 6.66 11.81
C LYS A 36 -5.87 6.49 10.55
N LEU A 37 -7.19 6.49 10.72
CA LEU A 37 -8.14 6.45 9.59
C LEU A 37 -8.05 7.70 8.72
N GLU A 38 -8.01 8.89 9.32
CA GLU A 38 -7.86 10.15 8.60
C GLU A 38 -6.56 10.20 7.79
N ASN A 39 -5.44 9.80 8.39
CA ASN A 39 -4.15 9.69 7.72
C ASN A 39 -4.20 8.71 6.54
N SER A 40 -4.95 7.62 6.67
CA SER A 40 -5.14 6.65 5.59
C SER A 40 -5.85 7.28 4.39
N PHE A 41 -6.93 8.04 4.62
CA PHE A 41 -7.59 8.75 3.52
C PHE A 41 -6.70 9.84 2.92
N ARG A 42 -5.93 10.56 3.75
CA ARG A 42 -4.97 11.55 3.27
C ARG A 42 -3.88 10.92 2.40
N ILE A 43 -3.34 9.76 2.76
CA ILE A 43 -2.30 9.09 1.97
C ILE A 43 -2.85 8.55 0.65
N ILE A 44 -4.09 8.03 0.64
CA ILE A 44 -4.76 7.62 -0.59
C ILE A 44 -5.03 8.83 -1.51
N LEU A 45 -5.43 9.96 -0.94
CA LEU A 45 -5.62 11.20 -1.70
C LEU A 45 -4.29 11.73 -2.23
N MET A 46 -3.22 11.65 -1.44
CA MET A 46 -1.87 12.01 -1.87
C MET A 46 -1.44 11.16 -3.07
N PHE A 47 -1.57 9.83 -2.96
CA PHE A 47 -1.28 8.90 -4.06
C PHE A 47 -1.98 9.34 -5.35
N ARG A 48 -3.30 9.55 -5.30
CA ARG A 48 -4.09 9.95 -6.48
C ARG A 48 -3.69 11.30 -7.07
N LYS A 49 -3.24 12.24 -6.24
CA LYS A 49 -2.79 13.58 -6.67
C LYS A 49 -1.37 13.58 -7.22
N SER A 50 -0.54 12.65 -6.77
CA SER A 50 0.84 12.50 -7.22
C SER A 50 0.98 11.77 -8.55
N LEU A 51 -0.05 11.02 -8.97
CA LEU A 51 -0.11 10.43 -10.30
C LEU A 51 -0.37 11.50 -11.36
N HIS A 52 0.29 11.35 -12.51
CA HIS A 52 0.00 12.15 -13.68
C HIS A 52 -1.31 11.69 -14.34
N GLU A 53 -1.88 12.58 -15.15
CA GLU A 53 -3.02 12.23 -15.98
C GLU A 53 -2.63 11.10 -16.95
N GLY A 54 -3.37 9.98 -16.91
CA GLY A 54 -3.08 8.81 -17.73
C GLY A 54 -2.31 7.69 -17.03
N ASP A 55 -1.77 7.90 -15.82
CA ASP A 55 -0.92 6.87 -15.15
C ASP A 55 -1.67 5.58 -14.86
N ILE A 56 -2.92 5.67 -14.40
CA ILE A 56 -3.76 4.49 -14.14
C ILE A 56 -4.09 3.76 -15.45
N GLN A 57 -4.34 4.50 -16.52
CA GLN A 57 -4.62 3.94 -17.84
C GLN A 57 -3.37 3.29 -18.45
N ALA A 58 -2.20 3.88 -18.24
CA ALA A 58 -0.92 3.30 -18.65
C ALA A 58 -0.66 2.00 -17.89
N TRP A 59 -0.85 2.00 -16.56
CA TRP A 59 -0.80 0.79 -15.76
C TRP A 59 -1.80 -0.27 -16.24
N GLU A 60 -3.03 0.11 -16.59
CA GLU A 60 -4.06 -0.82 -17.08
C GLU A 60 -3.65 -1.47 -18.40
N LYS A 61 -3.06 -0.70 -19.33
CA LYS A 61 -2.51 -1.24 -20.58
C LYS A 61 -1.43 -2.29 -20.31
N ILE A 62 -0.49 -2.00 -19.41
CA ILE A 62 0.55 -2.96 -19.02
C ILE A 62 -0.07 -4.17 -18.31
N PHE A 63 -1.09 -3.96 -17.47
CA PHE A 63 -1.81 -5.04 -16.80
C PHE A 63 -2.44 -6.02 -17.79
N HIS A 64 -3.08 -5.53 -18.85
CA HIS A 64 -3.58 -6.40 -19.90
C HIS A 64 -2.47 -7.03 -20.74
N ALA A 65 -1.41 -6.27 -21.05
CA ALA A 65 -0.27 -6.75 -21.82
C ALA A 65 0.58 -7.81 -21.10
N THR A 66 0.45 -7.93 -19.77
CA THR A 66 1.12 -8.95 -18.95
C THR A 66 0.25 -10.19 -18.71
N SER A 67 -0.95 -10.24 -19.27
CA SER A 67 -1.86 -11.37 -19.08
C SER A 67 -1.45 -12.60 -19.88
N GLU A 68 -1.70 -13.79 -19.33
CA GLU A 68 -1.49 -15.05 -20.07
C GLU A 68 -2.41 -15.12 -21.31
N SER A 69 -3.57 -14.47 -21.29
CA SER A 69 -4.52 -14.40 -22.42
C SER A 69 -3.91 -13.79 -23.68
N VAL A 70 -2.94 -12.87 -23.54
CA VAL A 70 -2.19 -12.29 -24.67
C VAL A 70 -0.89 -13.03 -24.98
N GLY A 71 -0.63 -14.15 -24.29
CA GLY A 71 0.58 -14.96 -24.46
C GLY A 71 1.83 -14.34 -23.86
N ALA A 72 1.70 -13.46 -22.86
CA ALA A 72 2.87 -12.86 -22.20
C ALA A 72 3.67 -13.91 -21.41
N GLU A 73 4.98 -13.94 -21.63
CA GLU A 73 5.87 -14.76 -20.81
C GLU A 73 6.02 -14.15 -19.40
N ARG A 74 6.36 -14.99 -18.41
CA ARG A 74 6.61 -14.49 -17.05
C ARG A 74 7.73 -13.46 -17.08
N GLY A 75 7.53 -12.34 -16.38
CA GLY A 75 8.49 -11.24 -16.36
C GLY A 75 8.46 -10.34 -17.60
N HIS A 76 7.52 -10.55 -18.52
CA HIS A 76 7.40 -9.80 -19.77
C HIS A 76 5.98 -9.23 -19.94
N PHE A 77 5.85 -8.25 -20.83
CA PHE A 77 4.59 -7.77 -21.38
C PHE A 77 4.65 -7.78 -22.90
N VAL A 78 3.50 -7.94 -23.53
CA VAL A 78 3.38 -8.00 -25.00
C VAL A 78 3.09 -6.63 -25.58
N GLU A 79 3.88 -6.23 -26.56
CA GLU A 79 3.61 -5.08 -27.41
C GLU A 79 3.51 -5.51 -28.88
N ILE A 80 2.56 -4.95 -29.62
CA ILE A 80 2.39 -5.20 -31.05
C ILE A 80 3.14 -4.10 -31.80
N ILE A 81 4.24 -4.46 -32.46
CA ILE A 81 5.05 -3.56 -33.27
C ILE A 81 5.03 -4.12 -34.69
N ASP A 82 4.60 -3.31 -35.67
CA ASP A 82 4.53 -3.69 -37.08
C ASP A 82 3.74 -5.01 -37.33
N ASP A 83 2.58 -5.15 -36.69
CA ASP A 83 1.72 -6.36 -36.71
C ASP A 83 2.34 -7.64 -36.13
N GLU A 84 3.54 -7.55 -35.51
CA GLU A 84 4.20 -8.65 -34.82
C GLU A 84 4.11 -8.49 -33.29
N SER A 85 3.75 -9.58 -32.61
CA SER A 85 3.77 -9.64 -31.15
C SER A 85 5.20 -9.77 -30.64
N ARG A 86 5.64 -8.82 -29.81
CA ARG A 86 6.97 -8.83 -29.18
C ARG A 86 6.85 -8.88 -27.66
N GLN A 87 7.64 -9.76 -27.06
CA GLN A 87 7.81 -9.85 -25.61
C GLN A 87 8.82 -8.80 -25.16
N ILE A 88 8.41 -7.89 -24.27
CA ILE A 88 9.26 -6.85 -23.70
C ILE A 88 9.44 -7.14 -22.21
N PRO A 89 10.69 -7.21 -21.69
CA PRO A 89 10.94 -7.43 -20.27
C PRO A 89 10.35 -6.32 -19.40
N LEU A 90 9.78 -6.67 -18.25
CA LEU A 90 9.22 -5.70 -17.29
C LEU A 90 10.25 -4.69 -16.77
N SER A 91 11.54 -5.01 -16.84
CA SER A 91 12.63 -4.08 -16.51
C SER A 91 12.62 -2.80 -17.36
N TYR A 92 12.08 -2.85 -18.59
CA TYR A 92 11.93 -1.68 -19.46
C TYR A 92 10.95 -0.62 -18.91
N LEU A 93 10.07 -0.98 -17.98
CA LEU A 93 9.21 -0.01 -17.29
C LEU A 93 10.01 0.91 -16.35
N PHE A 94 11.26 0.57 -16.07
CA PHE A 94 12.16 1.30 -15.17
C PHE A 94 13.40 1.84 -15.90
N SER A 95 13.44 1.78 -17.24
CA SER A 95 14.50 2.37 -18.05
C SER A 95 14.17 3.82 -18.45
N GLU A 96 15.18 4.57 -18.89
CA GLU A 96 14.96 5.85 -19.55
C GLU A 96 14.10 5.65 -20.80
N GLY A 97 13.03 6.44 -20.95
CA GLY A 97 12.08 6.30 -22.07
C GLY A 97 11.10 5.13 -21.93
N ALA A 98 10.76 4.73 -20.70
CA ALA A 98 9.79 3.68 -20.42
C ALA A 98 8.48 3.85 -21.24
N PRO A 99 7.90 2.76 -21.79
CA PRO A 99 6.76 2.82 -22.71
C PRO A 99 5.47 3.31 -22.05
N ASP A 100 5.39 3.25 -20.73
CA ASP A 100 4.30 3.77 -19.92
C ASP A 100 4.55 5.22 -19.42
N ASN A 101 5.59 5.88 -19.95
CA ASN A 101 6.10 7.17 -19.48
C ASN A 101 6.44 7.19 -17.98
N GLY A 102 6.90 6.05 -17.43
CA GLY A 102 7.31 5.89 -16.04
C GLY A 102 6.16 5.85 -15.03
N ALA A 103 4.94 5.55 -15.47
CA ALA A 103 3.77 5.48 -14.60
C ALA A 103 3.91 4.41 -13.50
N VAL A 104 4.34 3.20 -13.87
CA VAL A 104 4.55 2.08 -12.95
C VAL A 104 5.71 2.39 -11.99
N GLY A 105 6.78 3.03 -12.49
CA GLY A 105 7.88 3.51 -11.66
C GLY A 105 7.41 4.50 -10.59
N ARG A 106 6.63 5.53 -10.98
CA ARG A 106 6.02 6.48 -10.02
C ARG A 106 5.12 5.78 -9.00
N MET A 107 4.32 4.81 -9.43
CA MET A 107 3.49 4.03 -8.51
C MET A 107 4.35 3.25 -7.51
N ALA A 108 5.43 2.61 -7.95
CA ALA A 108 6.36 1.89 -7.09
C ALA A 108 6.98 2.81 -6.03
N ASP A 109 7.45 4.00 -6.43
CA ASP A 109 8.01 5.01 -5.53
C ASP A 109 6.98 5.46 -4.47
N LEU A 110 5.73 5.68 -4.90
CA LEU A 110 4.64 6.04 -3.99
C LEU A 110 4.29 4.87 -3.05
N PHE A 111 4.33 3.63 -3.52
CA PHE A 111 4.08 2.46 -2.66
C PHE A 111 5.18 2.23 -1.64
N GLU A 112 6.44 2.54 -1.96
CA GLU A 112 7.52 2.52 -0.96
C GLU A 112 7.26 3.50 0.18
N LEU A 113 6.86 4.74 -0.16
CA LEU A 113 6.49 5.74 0.83
C LEU A 113 5.28 5.30 1.67
N ILE A 114 4.21 4.83 1.02
CA ILE A 114 3.00 4.35 1.70
C ILE A 114 3.34 3.17 2.62
N SER A 115 4.20 2.27 2.17
CA SER A 115 4.63 1.10 2.95
C SER A 115 5.37 1.52 4.22
N SER A 116 6.22 2.54 4.14
CA SER A 116 6.88 3.11 5.32
C SER A 116 5.87 3.63 6.35
N GLU A 117 4.86 4.40 5.91
CA GLU A 117 3.80 4.91 6.79
C GLU A 117 2.98 3.78 7.44
N VAL A 118 2.65 2.74 6.66
CA VAL A 118 1.96 1.56 7.20
C VAL A 118 2.82 0.84 8.24
N LEU A 119 4.10 0.62 7.95
CA LEU A 119 5.03 -0.07 8.86
C LEU A 119 5.22 0.70 10.17
N ASN A 120 5.19 2.03 10.12
CA ASN A 120 5.24 2.95 11.26
C ASN A 120 3.89 3.06 12.00
N LYS A 121 2.85 2.34 11.56
CA LYS A 121 1.51 2.30 12.15
C LYS A 121 0.79 3.67 12.15
N THR A 122 1.20 4.60 11.30
CA THR A 122 0.58 5.94 11.17
C THR A 122 -0.71 5.91 10.36
N VAL A 123 -0.88 4.87 9.53
CA VAL A 123 -2.04 4.63 8.67
C VAL A 123 -2.60 3.21 8.84
N GLU A 124 -3.90 3.05 8.58
CA GLU A 124 -4.61 1.77 8.63
C GLU A 124 -4.46 1.03 7.31
N PHE A 125 -3.61 0.01 7.32
CA PHE A 125 -3.26 -0.75 6.13
C PHE A 125 -4.48 -1.32 5.40
N ARG A 126 -5.48 -1.82 6.15
CA ARG A 126 -6.69 -2.38 5.51
C ARG A 126 -7.43 -1.37 4.65
N VAL A 127 -7.45 -0.09 5.04
CA VAL A 127 -8.11 0.97 4.25
C VAL A 127 -7.29 1.29 3.00
N VAL A 128 -5.96 1.37 3.14
CA VAL A 128 -5.05 1.60 2.03
C VAL A 128 -5.13 0.46 1.02
N TYR A 129 -4.99 -0.78 1.48
CA TYR A 129 -5.06 -1.99 0.65
C TYR A 129 -6.43 -2.14 -0.01
N PHE A 130 -7.52 -1.80 0.68
CA PHE A 130 -8.84 -1.81 0.04
C PHE A 130 -8.88 -0.88 -1.19
N GLN A 131 -8.27 0.31 -1.11
CA GLN A 131 -8.31 1.26 -2.22
C GLN A 131 -7.26 1.01 -3.29
N LEU A 132 -6.07 0.55 -2.93
CA LEU A 132 -4.91 0.48 -3.83
C LEU A 132 -4.40 -0.95 -4.06
N GLY A 133 -5.01 -1.96 -3.43
CA GLY A 133 -4.47 -3.31 -3.35
C GLY A 133 -4.16 -3.96 -4.69
N GLN A 134 -5.02 -3.81 -5.70
CA GLN A 134 -4.71 -4.37 -7.02
C GLN A 134 -3.46 -3.73 -7.64
N LEU A 135 -3.35 -2.41 -7.57
CA LEU A 135 -2.17 -1.69 -8.07
C LEU A 135 -0.91 -2.10 -7.29
N MET A 136 -1.02 -2.20 -5.96
CA MET A 136 0.08 -2.64 -5.10
C MET A 136 0.54 -4.05 -5.46
N ASP A 137 -0.40 -4.99 -5.59
CA ASP A 137 -0.09 -6.40 -5.84
C ASP A 137 0.58 -6.58 -7.20
N THR A 138 0.07 -5.92 -8.25
CA THR A 138 0.63 -6.08 -9.59
C THR A 138 1.97 -5.38 -9.71
N THR A 139 2.12 -4.16 -9.18
CA THR A 139 3.42 -3.48 -9.16
C THR A 139 4.45 -4.27 -8.35
N TYR A 140 4.06 -4.79 -7.17
CA TYR A 140 4.92 -5.65 -6.35
C TYR A 140 5.33 -6.91 -7.11
N TYR A 141 4.37 -7.58 -7.76
CA TYR A 141 4.62 -8.76 -8.57
C TYR A 141 5.61 -8.45 -9.71
N TRP A 142 5.40 -7.38 -10.48
CA TRP A 142 6.29 -7.00 -11.58
C TRP A 142 7.72 -6.71 -11.12
N LEU A 143 7.88 -5.99 -10.02
CA LEU A 143 9.18 -5.68 -9.43
C LEU A 143 9.98 -6.94 -9.03
N ARG A 144 9.31 -8.06 -8.72
CA ARG A 144 9.98 -9.33 -8.38
C ARG A 144 10.61 -10.04 -9.57
N PHE A 145 10.22 -9.72 -10.80
CA PHE A 145 10.80 -10.31 -12.01
C PHE A 145 11.93 -9.47 -12.61
N ILE A 146 12.22 -8.31 -12.02
CA ILE A 146 13.34 -7.49 -12.45
C ILE A 146 14.57 -8.00 -11.73
N ASP A 147 15.46 -8.62 -12.51
CA ASP A 147 16.77 -9.03 -12.02
C ASP A 147 17.61 -7.81 -11.63
N ASN A 148 18.44 -7.97 -10.61
CA ASN A 148 19.46 -6.98 -10.26
C ASN A 148 20.77 -7.37 -10.97
N PRO A 149 21.16 -6.70 -12.06
CA PRO A 149 22.33 -7.09 -12.83
C PRO A 149 23.66 -6.84 -12.08
N TYR A 150 23.63 -6.17 -10.93
CA TYR A 150 24.81 -5.74 -10.19
C TYR A 150 25.07 -6.51 -8.89
N GLU A 151 24.10 -7.27 -8.37
CA GLU A 151 24.24 -8.00 -7.09
C GLU A 151 23.59 -9.38 -7.14
N GLU A 152 24.36 -10.41 -6.80
CA GLU A 152 23.97 -11.83 -6.92
C GLU A 152 22.95 -12.28 -5.86
N TYR A 153 22.82 -11.54 -4.75
CA TYR A 153 22.04 -11.97 -3.57
C TYR A 153 20.90 -11.01 -3.16
N THR A 154 20.68 -9.92 -3.90
CA THR A 154 19.65 -8.93 -3.52
C THR A 154 18.82 -8.55 -4.74
N SER A 155 17.53 -8.82 -4.68
CA SER A 155 16.60 -8.51 -5.76
C SER A 155 16.47 -7.00 -6.00
N PHE A 156 16.10 -6.58 -7.21
CA PHE A 156 15.86 -5.17 -7.54
C PHE A 156 14.85 -4.54 -6.56
N LEU A 157 13.78 -5.27 -6.28
CA LEU A 157 12.74 -4.90 -5.32
C LEU A 157 13.30 -4.66 -3.90
N GLU A 158 14.13 -5.56 -3.37
CA GLU A 158 14.69 -5.43 -2.02
C GLU A 158 15.63 -4.24 -1.88
N LYS A 159 16.41 -3.96 -2.93
CA LYS A 159 17.39 -2.88 -2.95
C LYS A 159 16.74 -1.52 -3.06
N HIS A 160 15.78 -1.37 -3.99
CA HIS A 160 15.19 -0.06 -4.31
C HIS A 160 13.91 0.22 -3.52
N TYR A 161 13.18 -0.81 -3.09
CA TYR A 161 11.89 -0.69 -2.41
C TYR A 161 11.81 -1.56 -1.13
N PRO A 162 12.70 -1.31 -0.15
CA PRO A 162 12.82 -2.14 1.04
C PRO A 162 11.59 -2.10 1.95
N CYS A 163 10.91 -0.95 2.08
CA CYS A 163 9.69 -0.87 2.88
C CYS A 163 8.54 -1.62 2.23
N PHE A 164 8.42 -1.54 0.90
CA PHE A 164 7.40 -2.26 0.14
C PHE A 164 7.57 -3.77 0.27
N THR A 165 8.82 -4.25 0.17
CA THR A 165 9.19 -5.63 0.46
C THR A 165 8.81 -6.04 1.89
N ARG A 166 9.23 -5.25 2.88
CA ARG A 166 8.94 -5.53 4.29
C ARG A 166 7.45 -5.54 4.60
N LEU A 167 6.66 -4.70 3.93
CA LEU A 167 5.21 -4.67 4.09
C LEU A 167 4.58 -6.01 3.69
N TYR A 168 4.89 -6.50 2.49
CA TYR A 168 4.36 -7.77 1.98
C TYR A 168 4.82 -8.95 2.85
N ASN A 169 6.09 -8.98 3.25
CA ASN A 169 6.62 -10.03 4.13
C ASN A 169 5.98 -10.02 5.52
N LYS A 170 5.72 -8.84 6.10
CA LYS A 170 5.16 -8.69 7.45
C LYS A 170 3.68 -9.01 7.52
N HIS A 171 2.90 -8.54 6.54
CA HIS A 171 1.45 -8.58 6.63
C HIS A 171 0.82 -9.86 6.08
N GLN A 172 1.60 -10.74 5.43
CA GLN A 172 1.10 -11.99 4.81
C GLN A 172 -0.25 -11.74 4.14
N ILE A 173 -0.25 -10.78 3.21
CA ILE A 173 -1.47 -10.27 2.58
C ILE A 173 -2.27 -11.45 2.06
N ASP A 174 -3.45 -11.67 2.64
CA ASP A 174 -4.33 -12.77 2.28
C ASP A 174 -5.10 -12.37 1.04
N GLU A 175 -5.09 -13.22 0.02
CA GLU A 175 -5.82 -13.03 -1.24
C GLU A 175 -7.32 -12.75 -1.03
N LYS A 176 -7.88 -13.18 0.11
CA LYS A 176 -9.28 -12.93 0.51
C LYS A 176 -9.54 -11.51 0.98
N TRP A 177 -8.52 -10.69 1.18
CA TRP A 177 -8.73 -9.29 1.58
C TRP A 177 -9.42 -8.53 0.46
N ALA A 178 -10.54 -7.89 0.80
CA ALA A 178 -11.27 -7.07 -0.14
C ALA A 178 -10.36 -5.95 -0.67
N LYS A 179 -10.32 -5.81 -2.00
CA LYS A 179 -9.64 -4.74 -2.71
C LYS A 179 -10.50 -4.23 -3.85
N ARG A 180 -10.37 -2.94 -4.15
CA ARG A 180 -10.98 -2.32 -5.31
C ARG A 180 -10.29 -2.83 -6.56
N MET A 181 -11.10 -3.30 -7.51
CA MET A 181 -10.63 -3.67 -8.83
C MET A 181 -10.64 -2.44 -9.74
N TYR A 182 -9.50 -2.20 -10.38
CA TYR A 182 -9.25 -1.20 -11.42
C TYR A 182 -9.38 -1.82 -12.81
N ALA A 183 -8.88 -3.04 -12.98
CA ALA A 183 -8.94 -3.79 -14.24
C ALA A 183 -9.23 -5.28 -13.96
N TYR A 184 -9.73 -6.00 -14.95
CA TYR A 184 -9.93 -7.45 -14.90
C TYR A 184 -9.10 -8.11 -15.97
N ILE A 185 -8.58 -9.31 -15.71
CA ILE A 185 -7.96 -10.10 -16.78
C ILE A 185 -9.06 -10.45 -17.78
N GLY A 186 -8.83 -10.09 -19.04
CA GLY A 186 -9.74 -10.36 -20.16
C GLY A 186 -9.56 -11.74 -20.75
#